data_AF-X5MEW4-F1
#
_entry.id   AF-X5MEW4-F1
#
_cell.length_a   1.000
_cell.length_b   1.000
_cell.length_c   1.000
_cell.angle_alpha   90.00
_cell.angle_beta   90.00
_cell.angle_gamma   90.00
#
_symmetry.space_group_name_H-M   'P 1'
#
loop_
_entity.id
_entity.type
_entity.pdbx_description
1 polymer ?
#
loop_
_entity_poly.entity_id
_entity_poly.type
_entity_poly.pdbx_seq_one_letter_code
_entity_poly.pdbx_strand_id
1 'polypeptide(L)'
;MFKQVLKSTGVAAVFVCALMVGAVQAGDRDTVLESCRANLQLDEAGCACVADRSESELSETQYAFFVSSVSGDAAANSFASKLSGDEAMEVMTFMTTVPTACKAG
;
A
#
# COMPACT_ATOMS: atom_id res chain seq x y z
N MET A 1 -16.83 35.26 -30.36
CA MET A 1 -16.05 36.49 -30.17
C MET A 1 -14.89 36.15 -29.24
N PHE A 2 -13.69 35.98 -29.83
CA PHE A 2 -12.41 35.71 -29.17
C PHE A 2 -11.77 37.04 -28.74
N LYS A 3 -11.32 37.14 -27.48
CA LYS A 3 -10.38 38.13 -26.90
C LYS A 3 -10.47 37.94 -25.37
N GLN A 4 -9.44 37.66 -24.58
CA GLN A 4 -8.01 37.91 -24.69
C GLN A 4 -7.24 37.01 -23.69
N VAL A 5 -6.14 36.36 -24.14
CA VAL A 5 -4.73 36.63 -23.73
C VAL A 5 -4.41 36.04 -22.33
N LEU A 6 -3.78 34.87 -22.19
CA LEU A 6 -2.62 34.32 -22.92
C LEU A 6 -1.39 35.24 -22.82
N LYS A 7 -0.78 35.27 -21.64
CA LYS A 7 0.58 35.75 -21.32
C LYS A 7 0.92 35.04 -19.99
N SER A 8 1.88 34.14 -19.85
CA SER A 8 3.19 33.99 -20.48
C SER A 8 3.64 32.53 -20.36
N THR A 9 4.56 32.13 -21.25
CA THR A 9 5.58 31.05 -21.05
C THR A 9 5.02 29.67 -20.66
N GLY A 10 4.81 28.73 -21.56
CA GLY A 10 5.80 28.25 -22.53
C GLY A 10 6.59 27.08 -21.95
N VAL A 11 5.96 25.92 -21.79
CA VAL A 11 6.57 24.59 -21.97
C VAL A 11 5.46 23.66 -22.44
N ALA A 12 5.72 22.97 -23.55
CA ALA A 12 4.88 21.92 -24.07
C ALA A 12 4.75 20.78 -23.07
N ALA A 13 3.52 20.38 -22.74
CA ALA A 13 3.23 19.03 -22.27
C ALA A 13 1.80 18.69 -22.66
N VAL A 14 1.69 17.98 -23.76
CA VAL A 14 0.58 17.11 -24.08
C VAL A 14 0.41 16.15 -22.89
N PHE A 15 -0.51 16.42 -21.96
CA PHE A 15 -0.93 15.44 -20.96
C PHE A 15 -2.29 14.89 -21.38
N VAL A 16 -2.21 14.02 -22.38
CA VAL A 16 -3.23 13.06 -22.78
C VAL A 16 -3.29 11.98 -21.70
N CYS A 17 -4.52 11.63 -21.29
CA CYS A 17 -4.96 10.38 -20.69
C CYS A 17 -4.40 9.92 -19.32
N ALA A 18 -5.37 9.49 -18.50
CA ALA A 18 -5.30 8.30 -17.65
C ALA A 18 -4.36 8.35 -16.44
N LEU A 19 -4.75 9.07 -15.38
CA LEU A 19 -4.24 8.84 -14.02
C LEU A 19 -5.36 9.02 -13.00
N MET A 20 -6.30 8.07 -12.97
CA MET A 20 -7.25 7.87 -11.85
C MET A 20 -7.09 6.45 -11.30
N VAL A 21 -5.87 5.89 -11.35
CA VAL A 21 -5.51 4.61 -10.73
C VAL A 21 -4.23 4.89 -9.95
N GLY A 22 -4.27 4.84 -8.62
CA GLY A 22 -3.06 4.97 -7.81
C GLY A 22 -3.11 5.92 -6.61
N ALA A 23 -4.28 6.36 -6.14
CA ALA A 23 -4.38 7.07 -4.85
C ALA A 23 -4.33 6.14 -3.62
N VAL A 24 -3.86 4.90 -3.78
CA VAL A 24 -3.57 3.93 -2.70
C VAL A 24 -2.06 3.92 -2.44
N GLN A 25 -1.46 5.06 -2.11
CA GLN A 25 0.01 5.10 -2.00
C GLN A 25 0.50 6.33 -1.22
N ALA A 26 0.33 6.27 0.10
CA ALA A 26 1.15 6.96 1.11
C ALA A 26 0.62 6.61 2.51
N GLY A 27 -0.67 6.83 2.75
CA GLY A 27 -1.29 6.66 4.08
C GLY A 27 -1.29 5.21 4.58
N ASP A 28 -1.44 4.24 3.69
CA ASP A 28 -1.44 2.82 4.03
C ASP A 28 -0.04 2.33 4.44
N ARG A 29 1.00 2.84 3.78
CA ARG A 29 2.40 2.52 4.09
C ARG A 29 2.80 3.02 5.47
N ASP A 30 2.46 4.28 5.79
CA ASP A 30 2.70 4.86 7.11
C ASP A 30 1.95 4.07 8.20
N THR A 31 0.74 3.62 7.91
CA THR A 31 -0.05 2.76 8.80
C THR A 31 0.65 1.42 9.06
N VAL A 32 1.17 0.78 8.02
CA VAL A 32 1.95 -0.47 8.16
C VAL A 32 3.20 -0.24 9.00
N LEU A 33 3.91 0.87 8.80
CA LEU A 33 5.10 1.22 9.58
C LEU A 33 4.77 1.46 11.06
N GLU A 34 3.70 2.20 11.35
CA GLU A 34 3.25 2.46 12.72
C GLU A 34 2.82 1.17 13.42
N SER A 35 1.95 0.39 12.78
CA SER A 35 1.51 -0.92 13.29
C SER A 35 2.69 -1.88 13.47
N CYS A 36 3.67 -1.84 12.57
CA CYS A 36 4.87 -2.67 12.67
C CYS A 36 5.69 -2.33 13.91
N ARG A 37 5.97 -1.04 14.14
CA ARG A 37 6.71 -0.57 15.31
C ARG A 37 5.98 -0.92 16.61
N ALA A 38 4.65 -0.85 16.61
CA ALA A 38 3.83 -1.16 17.77
C ALA A 38 3.80 -2.67 18.10
N ASN A 39 3.82 -3.55 17.10
CA ASN A 39 3.48 -4.97 17.28
C ASN A 39 4.61 -5.97 17.02
N LEU A 40 5.56 -5.66 16.13
CA LEU A 40 6.48 -6.67 15.59
C LEU A 40 7.89 -6.65 16.21
N GLN A 41 8.19 -5.73 17.13
CA GLN A 41 9.51 -5.58 17.76
C GLN A 41 10.66 -5.61 16.74
N LEU A 42 10.42 -4.98 15.58
CA LEU A 42 11.41 -4.74 14.54
C LEU A 42 11.96 -3.34 14.71
N ASP A 43 13.19 -3.14 14.25
CA ASP A 43 13.78 -1.82 14.11
C ASP A 43 13.20 -1.09 12.87
N GLU A 44 13.60 0.16 12.64
CA GLU A 44 13.07 0.92 11.51
C GLU A 44 13.35 0.26 10.16
N ALA A 45 14.52 -0.37 9.99
CA ALA A 45 14.85 -1.07 8.75
C ALA A 45 13.98 -2.32 8.55
N GLY A 46 13.75 -3.10 9.61
CA GLY A 46 12.84 -4.24 9.56
C GLY A 46 11.40 -3.85 9.21
N CYS A 47 10.89 -2.74 9.77
CA CYS A 47 9.56 -2.26 9.43
C CYS A 47 9.46 -1.68 8.01
N ALA A 48 10.50 -0.98 7.53
CA ALA A 48 10.57 -0.56 6.13
C ALA A 48 10.56 -1.76 5.18
N CYS A 49 11.30 -2.82 5.50
CA CYS A 49 11.29 -4.08 4.75
C CYS A 49 9.88 -4.70 4.67
N VAL A 50 9.13 -4.74 5.78
CA VAL A 50 7.75 -5.26 5.77
C VAL A 50 6.85 -4.39 4.88
N ALA A 51 6.95 -3.07 5.00
CA ALA A 51 6.16 -2.13 4.21
C ALA A 51 6.45 -2.27 2.71
N ASP A 52 7.73 -2.27 2.31
CA ASP A 52 8.16 -2.44 0.92
C ASP A 52 7.67 -3.78 0.34
N ARG A 53 7.86 -4.87 1.08
CA ARG A 53 7.43 -6.19 0.62
C ARG A 53 5.92 -6.31 0.53
N SER A 54 5.18 -5.68 1.43
CA SER A 54 3.72 -5.70 1.37
C SER A 54 3.18 -4.98 0.13
N GLU A 55 3.83 -3.90 -0.31
CA GLU A 55 3.45 -3.19 -1.54
C GLU A 55 3.85 -3.95 -2.81
N SER A 56 4.96 -4.70 -2.79
CA SER A 56 5.46 -5.39 -3.99
C SER A 56 4.97 -6.83 -4.16
N GLU A 57 4.65 -7.53 -3.07
CA GLU A 57 4.34 -8.97 -3.09
C GLU A 57 2.86 -9.28 -2.94
N LEU A 58 2.05 -8.35 -2.44
CA LEU A 58 0.61 -8.54 -2.28
C LEU A 58 -0.17 -7.92 -3.43
N SER A 59 -1.24 -8.57 -3.85
CA SER A 59 -2.26 -7.97 -4.73
C SER A 59 -2.98 -6.82 -4.01
N GLU A 60 -3.68 -5.97 -4.76
CA GLU A 60 -4.40 -4.82 -4.19
C GLU A 60 -5.39 -5.24 -3.09
N THR A 61 -6.13 -6.33 -3.29
CA THR A 61 -7.09 -6.87 -2.30
C THR A 61 -6.38 -7.43 -1.08
N GLN A 62 -5.26 -8.13 -1.28
CA GLN A 62 -4.44 -8.68 -0.19
C GLN A 62 -3.78 -7.57 0.63
N TYR A 63 -3.27 -6.53 -0.03
CA TYR A 63 -2.68 -5.36 0.60
C TYR A 63 -3.73 -4.61 1.42
N ALA A 64 -4.91 -4.34 0.85
CA ALA A 64 -6.01 -3.69 1.58
C ALA A 64 -6.47 -4.50 2.81
N PHE A 65 -6.55 -5.84 2.68
CA PHE A 65 -6.81 -6.72 3.81
C PHE A 65 -5.69 -6.66 4.87
N PHE A 66 -4.44 -6.74 4.44
CA PHE A 66 -3.27 -6.68 5.32
C PHE A 66 -3.24 -5.38 6.12
N VAL A 67 -3.32 -4.22 5.45
CA VAL A 67 -3.33 -2.89 6.08
C VAL A 67 -4.47 -2.79 7.09
N SER A 68 -5.69 -3.18 6.71
CA SER A 68 -6.86 -3.17 7.60
C SER A 68 -6.68 -4.11 8.80
N SER A 69 -6.01 -5.25 8.61
CA SER A 69 -5.79 -6.23 9.68
C SER A 69 -4.75 -5.75 10.69
N VAL A 70 -3.65 -5.12 10.22
CA VAL A 70 -2.60 -4.60 11.11
C VAL A 70 -2.98 -3.28 11.78
N SER A 71 -3.90 -2.51 11.20
CA SER A 71 -4.45 -1.29 11.81
C SER A 71 -5.61 -1.58 12.77
N GLY A 72 -6.14 -2.80 12.78
CA GLY A 72 -7.31 -3.17 13.59
C GLY A 72 -8.62 -2.61 13.04
N ASP A 73 -8.67 -2.25 11.75
CA ASP A 73 -9.87 -1.73 11.10
C ASP A 73 -10.92 -2.83 10.87
N ALA A 74 -12.18 -2.53 11.17
CA ALA A 74 -13.29 -3.46 10.99
C ALA A 74 -13.53 -3.84 9.51
N ALA A 75 -13.03 -3.03 8.57
CA ALA A 75 -13.02 -3.28 7.14
C ALA A 75 -12.19 -4.52 6.76
N ALA A 76 -11.30 -5.00 7.62
CA ALA A 76 -10.56 -6.25 7.41
C ALA A 76 -11.51 -7.42 7.07
N ASN A 77 -12.66 -7.52 7.75
CA ASN A 77 -13.66 -8.55 7.46
C ASN A 77 -14.33 -8.38 6.08
N SER A 78 -14.44 -7.14 5.63
CA SER A 78 -14.99 -6.81 4.31
C SER A 78 -14.00 -7.13 3.19
N PHE A 79 -12.69 -7.04 3.43
CA PHE A 79 -11.68 -7.47 2.48
C PHE A 79 -11.44 -8.98 2.52
N ALA A 80 -11.52 -9.60 3.70
CA ALA A 80 -11.44 -11.05 3.85
C ALA A 80 -12.49 -11.79 3.00
N SER A 81 -13.71 -11.26 2.92
CA SER A 81 -14.78 -11.84 2.09
C SER A 81 -14.57 -11.68 0.58
N LYS A 82 -13.61 -10.84 0.16
CA LYS A 82 -13.25 -10.62 -1.25
C LYS A 82 -12.03 -11.42 -1.69
N LEU A 83 -11.26 -11.97 -0.75
CA LEU A 83 -10.12 -12.82 -1.06
C LEU A 83 -10.61 -14.19 -1.52
N SER A 84 -10.02 -14.70 -2.59
CA SER A 84 -10.11 -16.12 -2.91
C SER A 84 -9.37 -16.96 -1.86
N GLY A 85 -9.64 -18.28 -1.83
CA GLY A 85 -8.98 -19.19 -0.89
C GLY A 85 -7.45 -19.17 -1.02
N ASP A 86 -6.94 -19.09 -2.25
CA ASP A 86 -5.50 -19.02 -2.51
C ASP A 86 -4.92 -17.66 -2.07
N GLU A 87 -5.58 -16.55 -2.39
CA GLU A 87 -5.13 -15.22 -1.97
C GLU A 87 -5.13 -15.06 -0.44
N ALA A 88 -6.10 -15.67 0.25
CA ALA A 88 -6.16 -15.71 1.70
C ALA A 88 -4.98 -16.50 2.30
N MET A 89 -4.61 -17.63 1.69
CA MET A 89 -3.43 -18.40 2.13
C MET A 89 -2.14 -17.61 1.91
N GLU A 90 -2.00 -16.93 0.79
CA GLU A 90 -0.84 -16.12 0.45
C GLU A 90 -0.65 -14.95 1.44
N VAL A 91 -1.70 -14.18 1.73
CA VAL A 91 -1.59 -13.05 2.67
C VAL A 91 -1.34 -13.51 4.10
N MET A 92 -1.91 -14.65 4.52
CA MET A 92 -1.62 -15.25 5.83
C MET A 92 -0.18 -15.77 5.91
N THR A 93 0.34 -16.33 4.82
CA THR A 93 1.75 -16.73 4.72
C THR A 93 2.65 -15.51 4.77
N PHE A 94 2.30 -14.43 4.08
CA PHE A 94 3.01 -13.16 4.15
C PHE A 94 3.10 -12.63 5.59
N MET A 95 1.97 -12.55 6.29
CA MET A 95 1.87 -12.04 7.67
C MET A 95 2.72 -12.83 8.68
N THR A 96 3.02 -14.10 8.41
CA THR A 96 3.80 -14.96 9.31
C THR A 96 5.28 -15.07 8.93
N THR A 97 5.60 -14.99 7.63
CA THR A 97 6.96 -15.23 7.12
C THR A 97 7.76 -13.96 6.91
N VAL A 98 7.14 -12.90 6.38
CA VAL A 98 7.84 -11.67 6.00
C VAL A 98 8.42 -10.93 7.20
N PRO A 99 7.71 -10.77 8.33
CA PRO A 99 8.31 -10.19 9.52
C PRO A 99 9.57 -10.91 10.00
N THR A 100 9.55 -12.25 9.97
CA THR A 100 10.70 -13.07 10.38
C THR A 100 11.87 -12.89 9.41
N ALA A 101 11.59 -12.84 8.11
CA ALA A 101 12.60 -12.57 7.10
C ALA A 101 13.20 -11.17 7.24
N CYS A 102 12.37 -10.15 7.49
CA CYS A 102 12.81 -8.77 7.69
C CYS A 102 13.52 -8.54 9.03
N LYS A 103 13.31 -9.40 10.04
CA LYS A 103 14.05 -9.37 11.31
C LYS A 103 15.48 -9.86 11.21
N ALA A 104 15.74 -10.75 10.24
CA ALA A 104 17.03 -11.40 10.06
C ALA A 104 17.96 -10.64 9.08
N GLY A 105 17.46 -9.56 8.47
CA GLY A 105 18.15 -8.75 7.46
C GLY A 105 18.87 -7.54 8.02
#